data_AF-A0A7V9J7M0-F1
#
_entry.id   AF-A0A7V9J7M0-F1
#
_cell.length_a   1.000
_cell.length_b   1.000
_cell.length_c   1.000
_cell.angle_alpha   90.00
_cell.angle_beta   90.00
_cell.angle_gamma   90.00
#
_symmetry.space_group_name_H-M   'P 1'
#
loop_
_entity.id
_entity.type
_entity.pdbx_description
1 polymer ?
#
loop_
_entity_poly.entity_id
_entity_poly.type
_entity_poly.pdbx_seq_one_letter_code
_entity_poly.pdbx_strand_id
1 'polypeptide(L)' 'GGLDALLAITQMPPGVPVGCVGVDAAKNAAVLAARILDA' A
#
# COMPACT_ATOMS: atom_id res chain seq x y z
N GLY A 1 -15.34 -6.65 1.28
CA GLY A 1 -15.75 -5.23 1.37
C GLY A 1 -14.55 -4.33 1.49
N GLY A 2 -13.73 -4.52 2.53
CA GLY A 2 -12.34 -4.03 2.63
C GLY A 2 -12.10 -2.52 2.58
N LEU A 3 -13.15 -1.70 2.44
CA LEU A 3 -13.07 -0.25 2.39
C LEU A 3 -12.58 0.33 3.72
N ASP A 4 -12.98 -0.26 4.83
CA ASP A 4 -12.51 0.07 6.17
C ASP A 4 -10.99 -0.15 6.30
N ALA A 5 -10.51 -1.32 5.87
CA ALA A 5 -9.09 -1.64 5.86
C ALA A 5 -8.30 -0.72 4.92
N LEU A 6 -8.86 -0.41 3.74
CA LEU A 6 -8.24 0.50 2.78
C LEU A 6 -8.07 1.90 3.38
N LEU A 7 -9.15 2.49 3.92
CA LEU A 7 -9.12 3.83 4.50
C LEU A 7 -8.23 3.91 5.75
N ALA A 8 -8.16 2.84 6.54
CA ALA A 8 -7.26 2.77 7.70
C ALA A 8 -5.76 2.82 7.32
N ILE A 9 -5.41 2.45 6.08
CA ILE A 9 -4.02 2.39 5.60
C ILE A 9 -3.68 3.57 4.68
N THR A 10 -4.59 3.98 3.78
CA THR A 10 -4.29 5.01 2.77
C THR A 10 -4.32 6.44 3.31
N GLN A 11 -5.08 6.70 4.38
CA GLN A 11 -5.33 8.04 4.88
C GLN A 11 -4.24 8.52 5.86
N MET A 12 -2.98 8.41 5.46
CA MET A 12 -1.87 8.83 6.31
C MET A 12 -1.75 10.35 6.39
N PRO A 13 -1.44 10.91 7.58
CA PRO A 13 -1.21 12.34 7.72
C PRO A 13 0.04 12.80 6.94
N PRO A 14 0.15 14.10 6.62
CA PRO A 14 1.34 14.66 5.99
C PRO A 14 2.62 14.35 6.77
N GLY A 15 3.69 13.96 6.07
CA GLY A 15 4.99 13.66 6.67
C GLY A 15 5.27 12.18 6.93
N VAL A 16 4.26 11.30 6.86
CA VAL A 16 4.45 9.84 7.02
C VAL A 16 3.76 9.08 5.88
N PRO A 17 4.36 9.00 4.68
CA PRO A 17 3.74 8.34 3.54
C PRO A 17 3.76 6.80 3.69
N VAL A 18 2.75 6.12 3.12
CA VAL A 18 2.65 4.66 3.06
C VAL A 18 2.37 4.22 1.61
N GLY A 19 3.14 3.24 1.12
CA GLY A 19 2.93 2.61 -0.19
C GLY A 19 1.78 1.60 -0.17
N CYS A 20 0.54 2.10 -0.14
CA CYS A 20 -0.65 1.24 -0.12
C CYS A 20 -0.94 0.61 -1.49
N VAL A 21 -1.47 -0.62 -1.48
CA VAL A 21 -1.96 -1.34 -2.68
C VAL A 21 -3.44 -1.69 -2.51
N GLY A 22 -4.06 -2.31 -3.51
CA GLY A 22 -5.48 -2.70 -3.44
C GLY A 22 -5.79 -3.71 -2.32
N VAL A 23 -7.06 -3.75 -1.91
CA VAL A 23 -7.59 -4.76 -0.98
C VAL A 23 -7.28 -6.17 -1.52
N ASP A 24 -6.81 -7.06 -0.66
CA ASP A 24 -6.39 -8.43 -0.98
C ASP A 24 -5.30 -8.54 -2.09
N ALA A 25 -4.60 -7.44 -2.41
CA ALA A 25 -3.62 -7.38 -3.50
C ALA A 25 -2.17 -7.66 -3.05
N ALA A 26 -1.94 -8.69 -2.24
CA ALA A 26 -0.60 -9.01 -1.69
C ALA A 26 0.48 -9.21 -2.76
N LYS A 27 0.12 -9.78 -3.92
CA LYS A 27 1.04 -9.94 -5.06
C LYS A 27 1.55 -8.58 -5.59
N ASN A 28 0.69 -7.57 -5.62
CA ASN A 28 1.08 -6.23 -6.05
C ASN A 28 2.02 -5.56 -5.05
N ALA A 29 1.84 -5.81 -3.74
CA ALA A 29 2.78 -5.33 -2.72
C ALA A 29 4.18 -5.93 -2.93
N ALA A 30 4.28 -7.24 -3.24
CA ALA A 30 5.57 -7.87 -3.55
C ALA A 30 6.22 -7.27 -4.80
N VAL A 31 5.44 -7.01 -5.86
CA VAL A 31 5.93 -6.35 -7.08
C VAL A 31 6.38 -4.91 -6.81
N LEU A 32 5.62 -4.14 -6.02
CA LEU A 32 6.00 -2.79 -5.62
C LEU A 32 7.32 -2.78 -4.84
N ALA A 33 7.47 -3.71 -3.89
CA ALA A 33 8.71 -3.86 -3.12
C ALA A 33 9.91 -4.20 -4.03
N ALA A 34 9.73 -5.14 -4.97
CA ALA A 34 10.78 -5.48 -5.93
C ALA A 34 11.19 -4.26 -6.77
N ARG A 35 10.24 -3.43 -7.21
CA ARG A 35 10.53 -2.18 -7.95
C ARG A 35 11.27 -1.12 -7.13
N ILE A 36 11.08 -1.09 -5.81
CA ILE A 36 11.83 -0.19 -4.92
C ILE A 36 13.27 -0.67 -4.77
N LEU A 37 13.48 -2.00 -4.72
CA LEU A 37 14.82 -2.59 -4.58
C LEU A 37 15.63 -2.56 -5.89
N ASP A 38 14.96 -2.58 -7.03
CA ASP A 38 15.55 -2.53 -8.38
C ASP A 38 15.81 -1.09 -8.89
N ALA A 39 15.51 -0.07 -8.07
CA ALA A 39 15.65 1.35 -8.42
C ALA A 39 17.02 1.93 -8.03
#